data_AF-A0A3M0XP16-F1
#
_entry.id   AF-A0A3M0XP16-F1
#
_cell.length_a   1.000
_cell.length_b   1.000
_cell.length_c   1.000
_cell.angle_alpha   90.00
_cell.angle_beta   90.00
_cell.angle_gamma   90.00
#
_symmetry.space_group_name_H-M   'P 1'
#
loop_
_entity.id
_entity.type
_entity.pdbx_description
1 polymer ?
#
loop_
_entity_poly.entity_id
_entity_poly.type
_entity_poly.pdbx_seq_one_letter_code
_entity_poly.pdbx_strand_id
1 'polypeptide(L)'
;MSKTALLIWLGLLTAISILAAIALVRPARTSTPPRLLLTFDPAHVERLTVDDPQLPYLQQLSRQRPAGWSLTLTRRDDAERFTTWPLIDSRVRTALRALAEAPLRQAVSPEASLGPDPVTLTLQLASGASLRMEMASAPLGGRRLVRTQDGLLSLLDEAVAALFTNPGPREWRSRTALPETGAETSEVTITRHDQTLRLKRINGDWRILQPVRADADDALVRQLVDVVRAVRIEDFEDDPSPEDLQ
;
A
#
# COMPACT_ATOMS: atom_id res chain seq x y z
N MET A 1 -15.41 -67.71 -33.38
CA MET A 1 -14.39 -66.64 -33.46
C MET A 1 -13.03 -67.28 -33.73
N SER A 2 -12.29 -66.79 -34.71
CA SER A 2 -10.97 -67.34 -35.07
C SER A 2 -9.94 -67.07 -33.95
N LYS A 3 -9.08 -68.04 -33.65
CA LYS A 3 -7.97 -67.89 -32.69
C LYS A 3 -7.09 -66.68 -33.00
N THR A 4 -6.96 -66.28 -34.26
CA THR A 4 -6.22 -65.08 -34.69
C THR A 4 -6.92 -63.77 -34.31
N ALA A 5 -8.26 -63.71 -34.32
CA ALA A 5 -8.99 -62.52 -33.92
C ALA A 5 -8.92 -62.27 -32.40
N LEU A 6 -8.85 -63.34 -31.60
CA LEU A 6 -8.69 -63.26 -30.16
C LEU A 6 -7.31 -62.69 -29.76
N LEU A 7 -6.25 -63.10 -30.46
CA LEU A 7 -4.88 -62.62 -30.20
C LEU A 7 -4.71 -61.13 -30.54
N ILE A 8 -5.33 -60.66 -31.62
CA ILE A 8 -5.28 -59.24 -32.02
C ILE A 8 -6.02 -58.38 -30.97
N TRP A 9 -7.20 -58.81 -30.52
CA TRP A 9 -7.96 -58.09 -29.49
C TRP A 9 -7.24 -58.05 -28.14
N LEU A 10 -6.56 -59.14 -27.75
CA LEU A 10 -5.79 -59.19 -26.52
C LEU A 10 -4.57 -58.25 -26.56
N GLY A 11 -3.89 -58.17 -27.69
CA GLY A 11 -2.79 -57.23 -27.92
C GLY A 11 -3.23 -55.76 -27.90
N LEU A 12 -4.42 -55.45 -28.45
CA LEU A 12 -4.95 -54.10 -28.46
C LEU A 12 -5.35 -53.64 -27.05
N LEU A 13 -6.00 -54.51 -26.27
CA LEU A 13 -6.40 -54.22 -24.89
C LEU A 13 -5.19 -54.02 -23.97
N THR A 14 -4.12 -54.80 -24.16
CA THR A 14 -2.87 -54.60 -23.41
C THR A 14 -2.18 -53.29 -23.78
N ALA A 15 -2.12 -52.93 -25.05
CA ALA A 15 -1.56 -51.65 -25.49
C ALA A 15 -2.34 -50.44 -24.94
N ILE A 16 -3.68 -50.51 -24.94
CA ILE A 16 -4.54 -49.46 -24.37
C ILE A 16 -4.37 -49.37 -22.85
N SER A 17 -4.26 -50.52 -22.16
CA SER A 17 -4.07 -50.55 -20.71
C SER A 17 -2.70 -50.00 -20.29
N ILE A 18 -1.65 -50.21 -21.11
CA ILE A 18 -0.32 -49.63 -20.89
C ILE A 18 -0.34 -48.12 -21.13
N LEU A 19 -1.00 -47.65 -22.20
CA LEU A 19 -1.16 -46.21 -22.44
C LEU A 19 -1.97 -45.52 -21.34
N ALA A 20 -3.02 -46.17 -20.83
CA ALA A 20 -3.82 -45.66 -19.72
C ALA A 20 -3.00 -45.60 -18.42
N ALA A 21 -2.20 -46.63 -18.12
CA ALA A 21 -1.31 -46.64 -16.96
C ALA A 21 -0.27 -45.49 -17.02
N ILE A 22 0.30 -45.20 -18.20
CA ILE A 22 1.25 -44.10 -18.39
C ILE A 22 0.54 -42.73 -18.26
N ALA A 23 -0.70 -42.60 -18.72
CA ALA A 23 -1.47 -41.36 -18.59
C ALA A 23 -1.96 -41.07 -17.17
N LEU A 24 -2.14 -42.11 -16.34
CA LEU A 24 -2.55 -41.99 -14.93
C LEU A 24 -1.37 -41.75 -13.97
N VAL A 25 -0.14 -42.14 -14.33
CA VAL A 25 1.08 -41.74 -13.61
C VAL A 25 1.46 -40.33 -14.05
N ARG A 26 0.61 -39.35 -13.75
CA ARG A 26 1.05 -37.95 -13.70
C ARG A 26 1.93 -37.87 -12.46
N PRO A 27 3.26 -37.63 -12.57
CA PRO A 27 4.05 -37.37 -11.38
C PRO A 27 3.39 -36.18 -10.67
N ALA A 28 3.05 -36.36 -9.39
CA ALA A 28 2.65 -35.25 -8.56
C ALA A 28 3.76 -34.22 -8.72
N ARG A 29 3.47 -33.10 -9.41
CA ARG A 29 4.39 -31.98 -9.45
C ARG A 29 4.45 -31.51 -8.01
N THR A 30 5.47 -31.95 -7.29
CA THR A 30 5.87 -31.35 -6.03
C THR A 30 6.28 -29.93 -6.38
N SER A 31 5.33 -29.01 -6.38
CA SER A 31 5.63 -27.60 -6.50
C SER A 31 6.36 -27.24 -5.22
N THR A 32 7.70 -27.20 -5.28
CA THR A 32 8.49 -26.51 -4.26
C THR A 32 7.88 -25.11 -4.12
N PRO A 33 7.46 -24.69 -2.92
CA PRO A 33 6.87 -23.37 -2.75
C PRO A 33 7.85 -22.32 -3.29
N PRO A 34 7.36 -21.32 -4.05
CA PRO A 34 8.24 -20.30 -4.60
C PRO A 34 8.98 -19.62 -3.45
N ARG A 35 10.31 -19.57 -3.55
CA ARG A 35 11.12 -18.81 -2.61
C ARG A 35 10.72 -17.35 -2.72
N LEU A 36 10.53 -16.67 -1.59
CA LEU A 36 10.15 -15.26 -1.55
C LEU A 36 11.37 -14.35 -1.71
N LEU A 37 11.14 -13.17 -2.27
CA LEU A 37 12.17 -12.14 -2.43
C LEU A 37 12.62 -11.59 -1.06
N LEU A 38 11.66 -11.30 -0.18
CA LEU A 38 11.88 -10.87 1.19
C LEU A 38 11.02 -11.71 2.14
N THR A 39 11.53 -12.04 3.32
CA THR A 39 10.79 -12.79 4.34
C THR A 39 10.51 -11.89 5.54
N PHE A 40 9.26 -11.47 5.70
CA PHE A 40 8.78 -10.69 6.85
C PHE A 40 7.27 -10.85 7.02
N ASP A 41 6.77 -10.46 8.19
CA ASP A 41 5.32 -10.33 8.43
C ASP A 41 4.88 -8.88 8.19
N PRO A 42 4.02 -8.61 7.19
CA PRO A 42 3.46 -7.28 6.92
C PRO A 42 2.81 -6.60 8.12
N ALA A 43 2.23 -7.37 9.07
CA ALA A 43 1.57 -6.81 10.24
C ALA A 43 2.56 -6.18 11.23
N HIS A 44 3.80 -6.67 11.25
CA HIS A 44 4.86 -6.25 12.16
C HIS A 44 5.73 -5.11 11.62
N VAL A 45 5.45 -4.59 10.41
CA VAL A 45 6.13 -3.40 9.89
C VAL A 45 5.64 -2.16 10.66
N GLU A 46 6.58 -1.41 11.22
CA GLU A 46 6.31 -0.15 11.94
C GLU A 46 6.69 1.09 11.15
N ARG A 47 7.73 0.97 10.31
CA ARG A 47 8.18 2.04 9.43
C ARG A 47 8.58 1.48 8.07
N LEU A 48 8.24 2.24 7.04
CA LEU A 48 8.66 2.00 5.66
C LEU A 48 9.21 3.31 5.11
N THR A 49 10.46 3.29 4.63
CA THR A 49 11.10 4.42 3.98
C THR A 49 11.26 4.13 2.49
N VAL A 50 10.80 5.06 1.66
CA VAL A 50 11.04 5.08 0.21
C VAL A 50 11.92 6.29 -0.08
N ASP A 51 13.16 6.01 -0.47
CA ASP A 51 14.17 6.99 -0.83
C ASP A 51 14.37 6.94 -2.35
N ASP A 52 13.66 7.80 -3.06
CA ASP A 52 13.74 7.97 -4.51
C ASP A 52 14.59 9.22 -4.81
N PRO A 53 15.83 9.08 -5.32
CA PRO A 53 16.72 10.21 -5.54
C PRO A 53 16.18 11.23 -6.56
N GLN A 54 15.19 10.85 -7.38
CA GLN A 54 14.55 11.74 -8.35
C GLN A 54 13.53 12.69 -7.71
N LEU A 55 13.16 12.45 -6.45
CA LEU A 55 12.21 13.28 -5.71
C LEU A 55 12.93 14.23 -4.76
N PRO A 56 12.42 15.47 -4.58
CA PRO A 56 13.04 16.46 -3.69
C PRO A 56 12.84 16.16 -2.20
N TYR A 57 12.10 15.11 -1.86
CA TYR A 57 11.78 14.71 -0.51
C TYR A 57 12.06 13.21 -0.26
N LEU A 58 12.35 12.88 0.99
CA LEU A 58 12.34 11.52 1.52
C LEU A 58 10.92 11.15 1.96
N GLN A 59 10.45 9.97 1.57
CA GLN A 59 9.12 9.48 1.97
C GLN A 59 9.27 8.49 3.13
N GLN A 60 8.66 8.80 4.28
CA GLN A 60 8.65 7.91 5.44
C GLN A 60 7.22 7.62 5.87
N LEU A 61 6.82 6.36 5.79
CA LEU A 61 5.57 5.87 6.31
C LEU A 61 5.81 5.36 7.73
N SER A 62 4.99 5.81 8.69
CA SER A 62 5.09 5.38 10.07
C SER A 62 3.73 4.97 10.62
N ARG A 63 3.70 3.90 11.39
CA ARG A 63 2.49 3.47 12.10
C ARG A 63 2.36 4.29 13.39
N GLN A 64 1.36 5.15 13.45
CA GLN A 64 1.00 5.93 14.64
C GLN A 64 -0.19 5.24 15.34
N ARG A 65 -0.04 4.84 16.60
CA ARG A 65 -1.19 4.33 17.39
C ARG A 65 -1.75 5.49 18.22
N PRO A 66 -3.07 5.74 18.22
CA PRO A 66 -4.15 4.98 17.57
C PRO A 66 -4.46 5.36 16.10
N ALA A 67 -3.85 6.42 15.56
CA ALA A 67 -4.24 7.11 14.32
C ALA A 67 -4.06 6.36 12.98
N GLY A 68 -3.42 5.18 12.96
CA GLY A 68 -3.16 4.41 11.74
C GLY A 68 -1.82 4.75 11.09
N TRP A 69 -1.70 4.61 9.78
CA TRP A 69 -0.48 4.98 9.06
C TRP A 69 -0.45 6.46 8.67
N SER A 70 0.72 7.09 8.80
CA SER A 70 0.99 8.43 8.28
C SER A 70 2.19 8.41 7.32
N LEU A 71 2.19 9.32 6.36
CA LEU A 71 3.30 9.61 5.45
C LEU A 71 3.89 10.95 5.82
N THR A 72 5.17 10.96 6.16
CA THR A 72 5.98 12.16 6.32
C THR A 72 6.82 12.35 5.06
N LEU A 73 6.72 13.53 4.46
CA LEU A 73 7.58 13.97 3.36
C LEU A 73 8.58 14.97 3.94
N THR A 74 9.87 14.64 3.93
CA THR A 74 10.93 15.50 4.45
C THR A 74 11.79 16.02 3.31
N ARG A 75 11.95 17.33 3.17
CA ARG A 75 12.74 17.94 2.10
C ARG A 75 14.22 17.53 2.22
N ARG A 76 14.86 17.20 1.10
CA ARG A 76 16.26 16.73 1.10
C ARG A 76 17.28 17.83 1.38
N ASP A 77 16.99 19.06 0.96
CA ASP A 77 17.84 20.23 1.17
C ASP A 77 17.63 20.87 2.55
N ASP A 78 16.58 20.49 3.27
CA ASP A 78 16.22 21.04 4.58
C ASP A 78 15.34 20.08 5.38
N ALA A 79 15.96 19.39 6.33
CA ALA A 79 15.29 18.39 7.16
C ALA A 79 14.24 18.98 8.10
N GLU A 80 14.23 20.30 8.34
CA GLU A 80 13.21 20.96 9.17
C GLU A 80 11.90 21.19 8.39
N ARG A 81 11.95 21.21 7.05
CA ARG A 81 10.75 21.27 6.22
C ARG A 81 10.19 19.88 5.97
N PHE A 82 9.09 19.58 6.64
CA PHE A 82 8.35 18.35 6.43
C PHE A 82 6.84 18.57 6.51
N THR A 83 6.10 17.77 5.76
CA THR A 83 4.64 17.66 5.86
C THR A 83 4.26 16.25 6.26
N THR A 84 3.18 16.09 7.02
CA THR A 84 2.69 14.78 7.44
C THR A 84 1.22 14.61 7.06
N TRP A 85 0.92 13.49 6.41
CA TRP A 85 -0.39 13.19 5.86
C TRP A 85 -0.91 11.84 6.37
N PRO A 86 -2.18 11.73 6.77
CA PRO A 86 -2.77 10.43 7.08
C PRO A 86 -2.87 9.58 5.82
N LEU A 87 -2.60 8.28 5.95
CA LEU A 87 -2.68 7.31 4.86
C LEU A 87 -3.92 6.43 4.96
N ILE A 88 -4.31 5.88 3.81
CA ILE A 88 -5.33 4.84 3.74
C ILE A 88 -4.68 3.50 4.15
N ASP A 89 -4.98 3.09 5.37
CA ASP A 89 -4.50 1.87 6.02
C ASP A 89 -4.55 0.59 5.15
N SER A 90 -5.62 0.41 4.37
CA SER A 90 -5.77 -0.74 3.48
C SER A 90 -4.80 -0.73 2.31
N ARG A 91 -4.42 0.45 1.79
CA ARG A 91 -3.43 0.60 0.71
C ARG A 91 -2.05 0.19 1.21
N VAL A 92 -1.64 0.69 2.38
CA VAL A 92 -0.35 0.31 3.00
C VAL A 92 -0.28 -1.19 3.26
N ARG A 93 -1.32 -1.79 3.87
CA ARG A 93 -1.37 -3.24 4.11
C ARG A 93 -1.31 -4.06 2.82
N THR A 94 -2.01 -3.63 1.78
CA THR A 94 -2.02 -4.32 0.48
C THR A 94 -0.64 -4.26 -0.17
N ALA A 95 0.02 -3.11 -0.13
CA ALA A 95 1.37 -2.95 -0.68
C ALA A 95 2.40 -3.81 0.07
N LEU A 96 2.39 -3.78 1.41
CA LEU A 96 3.30 -4.60 2.22
C LEU A 96 3.07 -6.10 2.00
N ARG A 97 1.80 -6.52 1.85
CA ARG A 97 1.48 -7.91 1.51
C ARG A 97 1.98 -8.29 0.12
N ALA A 98 1.74 -7.46 -0.89
CA ALA A 98 2.21 -7.69 -2.25
C ALA A 98 3.74 -7.85 -2.31
N LEU A 99 4.46 -7.08 -1.48
CA LEU A 99 5.91 -7.19 -1.35
C LEU A 99 6.34 -8.48 -0.61
N ALA A 100 5.67 -8.84 0.48
CA ALA A 100 5.96 -10.06 1.23
C ALA A 100 5.68 -11.34 0.43
N GLU A 101 4.70 -11.30 -0.48
CA GLU A 101 4.32 -12.41 -1.35
C GLU A 101 5.11 -12.43 -2.67
N ALA A 102 5.97 -11.43 -2.92
CA ALA A 102 6.72 -11.33 -4.16
C ALA A 102 7.70 -12.52 -4.32
N PRO A 103 7.59 -13.30 -5.41
CA PRO A 103 8.46 -14.44 -5.62
C PRO A 103 9.87 -13.99 -6.02
N LEU A 104 10.87 -14.67 -5.49
CA LEU A 104 12.24 -14.56 -5.95
C LEU A 104 12.35 -15.14 -7.36
N ARG A 105 12.79 -14.34 -8.33
CA ARG A 105 13.03 -14.76 -9.72
C ARG A 105 14.54 -14.75 -10.01
N GLN A 106 15.14 -15.92 -10.19
CA GLN A 106 16.55 -16.08 -10.57
C GLN A 106 16.68 -16.30 -12.08
N ALA A 107 16.94 -15.24 -12.82
CA ALA A 107 17.51 -15.27 -14.17
C ALA A 107 17.90 -13.83 -14.54
N VAL A 108 18.93 -13.31 -13.89
CA VAL A 108 19.52 -12.02 -14.23
C VAL A 108 21.01 -12.25 -14.49
N SER A 109 21.54 -11.68 -15.57
CA SER A 109 22.98 -11.73 -15.86
C SER A 109 23.77 -11.19 -14.65
N PRO A 110 24.89 -11.81 -14.24
CA PRO A 110 25.76 -11.29 -13.19
C PRO A 110 26.24 -9.84 -13.43
N GLU A 111 26.26 -9.42 -14.70
CA GLU A 111 26.67 -8.09 -15.15
C GLU A 111 25.55 -7.05 -15.08
N ALA A 112 24.32 -7.44 -14.74
CA ALA A 112 23.21 -6.51 -14.67
C ALA A 112 23.40 -5.50 -13.54
N SER A 113 23.27 -4.23 -13.88
CA SER A 113 23.33 -3.11 -12.94
C SER A 113 21.95 -2.48 -12.76
N LEU A 114 21.67 -1.95 -11.57
CA LEU A 114 20.46 -1.18 -11.28
C LEU A 114 20.43 0.16 -12.04
N GLY A 115 21.57 0.58 -12.59
CA GLY A 115 21.73 1.91 -13.19
C GLY A 115 21.97 3.00 -12.14
N PRO A 116 22.01 4.27 -12.58
CA PRO A 116 22.11 5.41 -11.67
C PRO A 116 20.81 5.57 -10.86
N ASP A 117 20.96 6.16 -9.67
CA ASP A 117 19.86 6.62 -8.83
C ASP A 117 18.79 5.55 -8.51
N PRO A 118 19.18 4.38 -7.96
CA PRO A 118 18.23 3.35 -7.59
C PRO A 118 17.31 3.83 -6.46
N VAL A 119 16.02 3.49 -6.56
CA VAL A 119 15.06 3.73 -5.48
C VAL A 119 15.35 2.76 -4.35
N THR A 120 15.58 3.29 -3.16
CA THR A 120 15.87 2.51 -1.96
C THR A 120 14.61 2.33 -1.13
N LEU A 121 14.30 1.07 -0.81
CA LEU A 121 13.23 0.70 0.10
C LEU A 121 13.82 0.16 1.40
N THR A 122 13.40 0.70 2.54
CA THR A 122 13.80 0.18 3.86
C THR A 122 12.58 -0.07 4.73
N LEU A 123 12.44 -1.29 5.24
CA LEU A 123 11.41 -1.68 6.19
C LEU A 123 12.03 -1.81 7.58
N GLN A 124 11.43 -1.20 8.60
CA GLN A 124 11.75 -1.47 10.00
C GLN A 124 10.58 -2.21 10.65
N LEU A 125 10.90 -3.36 11.24
CA LEU A 125 9.96 -4.23 11.94
C LEU A 125 9.90 -3.88 13.43
N ALA A 126 8.79 -4.24 14.08
CA ALA A 126 8.58 -4.07 15.52
C ALA A 126 9.64 -4.81 16.38
N SER A 127 10.28 -5.84 15.82
CA SER A 127 11.40 -6.54 16.48
C SER A 127 12.71 -5.75 16.47
N GLY A 128 12.78 -4.61 15.79
CA GLY A 128 13.99 -3.84 15.53
C GLY A 128 14.78 -4.30 14.29
N ALA A 129 14.37 -5.40 13.65
CA ALA A 129 14.99 -5.85 12.41
C ALA A 129 14.74 -4.86 11.26
N SER A 130 15.75 -4.66 10.42
CA SER A 130 15.68 -3.80 9.23
C SER A 130 15.91 -4.63 7.97
N LEU A 131 15.06 -4.42 6.97
CA LEU A 131 15.18 -5.04 5.65
C LEU A 131 15.35 -3.96 4.60
N ARG A 132 16.40 -4.06 3.79
CA ARG A 132 16.68 -3.12 2.70
C ARG A 132 16.63 -3.82 1.34
N MET A 133 16.05 -3.14 0.36
CA MET A 133 16.19 -3.47 -1.05
C MET A 133 16.33 -2.22 -1.90
N GLU A 134 17.01 -2.36 -3.03
CA GLU A 134 17.21 -1.32 -4.03
C GLU A 134 16.53 -1.74 -5.32
N MET A 135 15.91 -0.79 -6.02
CA MET A 135 15.18 -1.02 -7.25
C MET A 135 15.73 -0.10 -8.33
N ALA A 136 15.89 -0.62 -9.55
CA ALA A 136 16.25 0.21 -10.70
C ALA A 136 15.21 1.33 -10.89
N SER A 137 15.65 2.50 -11.33
CA SER A 137 14.76 3.66 -11.54
C SER A 137 13.70 3.38 -12.62
N ALA A 138 14.05 2.60 -13.65
CA ALA A 138 13.15 2.24 -14.75
C ALA A 138 12.89 0.71 -14.85
N PRO A 139 11.69 0.30 -15.29
CA PRO A 139 11.42 -1.09 -15.60
C PRO A 139 12.10 -1.56 -16.90
N LEU A 140 12.38 -2.87 -16.96
CA LEU A 140 12.89 -3.61 -18.11
C LEU A 140 11.90 -4.73 -18.44
N GLY A 141 11.17 -4.60 -19.55
CA GLY A 141 10.24 -5.63 -20.02
C GLY A 141 9.10 -5.95 -19.05
N GLY A 142 8.50 -4.92 -18.43
CA GLY A 142 7.38 -5.08 -17.49
C GLY A 142 7.78 -5.59 -16.10
N ARG A 143 9.08 -5.60 -15.79
CA ARG A 143 9.63 -5.94 -14.49
C ARG A 143 10.69 -4.94 -14.09
N ARG A 144 10.99 -4.87 -12.80
CA ARG A 144 12.04 -4.01 -12.27
C ARG A 144 13.17 -4.84 -11.71
N LEU A 145 14.41 -4.50 -12.06
CA LEU A 145 15.57 -5.12 -11.46
C LEU A 145 15.67 -4.65 -10.01
N VAL A 146 15.88 -5.59 -9.09
CA VAL A 146 15.99 -5.32 -7.66
C VAL A 146 17.21 -6.00 -7.07
N ARG A 147 17.80 -5.40 -6.04
CA ARG A 147 18.88 -5.95 -5.24
C ARG A 147 18.47 -5.95 -3.78
N THR A 148 18.45 -7.11 -3.14
CA THR A 148 18.22 -7.20 -1.69
C THR A 148 19.52 -6.98 -0.92
N GLN A 149 19.42 -6.73 0.39
CA GLN A 149 20.58 -6.44 1.26
C GLN A 149 21.65 -7.52 1.32
N ASP A 150 21.32 -8.77 0.98
CA ASP A 150 22.25 -9.90 0.84
C ASP A 150 22.98 -9.91 -0.52
N GLY A 151 22.77 -8.89 -1.36
CA GLY A 151 23.40 -8.73 -2.66
C GLY A 151 22.70 -9.49 -3.79
N LEU A 152 21.60 -10.20 -3.50
CA LEU A 152 20.88 -10.99 -4.50
C LEU A 152 20.16 -10.09 -5.50
N LEU A 153 20.51 -10.24 -6.77
CA LEU A 153 19.84 -9.60 -7.89
C LEU A 153 18.64 -10.44 -8.36
N SER A 154 17.48 -9.80 -8.51
CA SER A 154 16.25 -10.46 -8.94
C SER A 154 15.35 -9.52 -9.75
N LEU A 155 14.28 -10.06 -10.32
CA LEU A 155 13.25 -9.28 -11.03
C LEU A 155 11.98 -9.24 -10.21
N LEU A 156 11.53 -8.04 -9.87
CA LEU A 156 10.24 -7.77 -9.27
C LEU A 156 9.21 -7.44 -10.36
N ASP A 157 8.01 -7.98 -10.26
CA ASP A 157 6.95 -7.61 -11.21
C ASP A 157 6.62 -6.12 -11.06
N GLU A 158 6.50 -5.41 -12.19
CA GLU A 158 6.39 -3.94 -12.18
C GLU A 158 5.16 -3.45 -11.42
N ALA A 159 4.07 -4.22 -11.40
CA ALA A 159 2.87 -3.89 -10.62
C ALA A 159 3.15 -3.79 -9.11
N VAL A 160 4.10 -4.57 -8.57
CA VAL A 160 4.51 -4.49 -7.15
C VAL A 160 5.51 -3.36 -6.96
N ALA A 161 6.47 -3.21 -7.88
CA ALA A 161 7.47 -2.14 -7.81
C ALA A 161 6.86 -0.73 -7.92
N ALA A 162 5.86 -0.55 -8.77
CA ALA A 162 5.14 0.71 -8.97
C ALA A 162 4.40 1.18 -7.71
N LEU A 163 4.10 0.29 -6.75
CA LEU A 163 3.52 0.67 -5.47
C LEU A 163 4.50 1.53 -4.64
N PHE A 164 5.80 1.34 -4.83
CA PHE A 164 6.84 1.98 -4.03
C PHE A 164 7.68 2.98 -4.82
N THR A 165 7.36 3.21 -6.09
CA THR A 165 8.08 4.16 -6.96
C THR A 165 7.12 5.21 -7.48
N ASN A 166 7.63 6.40 -7.81
CA ASN A 166 6.83 7.57 -8.17
C ASN A 166 5.67 7.22 -9.13
N PRO A 167 4.39 7.47 -8.77
CA PRO A 167 3.90 8.32 -7.66
C PRO A 167 3.87 7.65 -6.27
N GLY A 168 3.87 6.32 -6.19
CA GLY A 168 4.17 5.56 -4.98
C GLY A 168 3.28 5.89 -3.77
N PRO A 169 3.85 5.95 -2.54
CA PRO A 169 3.10 6.20 -1.32
C PRO A 169 2.29 7.50 -1.25
N ARG A 170 2.64 8.51 -2.07
CA ARG A 170 1.87 9.79 -2.13
C ARG A 170 0.43 9.57 -2.55
N GLU A 171 0.17 8.58 -3.41
CA GLU A 171 -1.19 8.21 -3.81
C GLU A 171 -1.98 7.55 -2.68
N TRP A 172 -1.33 7.13 -1.60
CA TRP A 172 -2.02 6.44 -0.50
C TRP A 172 -2.60 7.41 0.52
N ARG A 173 -2.34 8.71 0.39
CA ARG A 173 -2.89 9.74 1.28
C ARG A 173 -4.42 9.68 1.31
N SER A 174 -4.99 9.84 2.50
CA SER A 174 -6.44 9.97 2.65
C SER A 174 -6.87 11.29 2.04
N ARG A 175 -7.80 11.23 1.08
CA ARG A 175 -8.46 12.41 0.51
C ARG A 175 -9.62 12.91 1.39
N THR A 176 -9.75 12.43 2.62
CA THR A 176 -10.76 12.91 3.57
C THR A 176 -10.20 14.12 4.28
N ALA A 177 -10.81 15.30 4.08
CA ALA A 177 -10.34 16.54 4.68
C ALA A 177 -10.44 16.52 6.22
N LEU A 178 -11.49 15.87 6.75
CA LEU A 178 -11.75 15.76 8.19
C LEU A 178 -12.07 14.30 8.57
N PRO A 179 -11.03 13.46 8.76
CA PRO A 179 -11.19 12.01 8.94
C PRO A 179 -11.92 11.62 10.24
N GLU A 180 -11.94 12.50 11.24
CA GLU A 180 -12.57 12.27 12.54
C GLU A 180 -14.01 12.80 12.63
N THR A 181 -14.55 13.37 11.55
CA THR A 181 -15.94 13.87 11.51
C THR A 181 -16.93 12.75 11.18
N GLY A 182 -18.00 12.64 11.97
CA GLY A 182 -18.98 11.56 11.82
C GLY A 182 -20.11 11.58 12.85
N ALA A 183 -20.76 10.44 13.06
CA ALA A 183 -21.90 10.34 14.00
C ALA A 183 -21.53 10.66 15.46
N GLU A 184 -20.26 10.49 15.81
CA GLU A 184 -19.69 10.81 17.13
C GLU A 184 -19.37 12.30 17.32
N THR A 185 -19.55 13.12 16.29
CA THR A 185 -19.36 14.57 16.40
C THR A 185 -20.33 15.13 17.43
N SER A 186 -19.77 15.65 18.53
CA SER A 186 -20.52 16.17 19.68
C SER A 186 -20.52 17.69 19.76
N GLU A 187 -19.69 18.36 18.97
CA GLU A 187 -19.55 19.81 18.95
C GLU A 187 -19.15 20.27 17.53
N VAL A 188 -19.78 21.34 17.05
CA VAL A 188 -19.44 22.01 15.80
C VAL A 188 -19.27 23.49 16.08
N THR A 189 -18.10 24.03 15.74
CA THR A 189 -17.79 25.45 15.89
C THR A 189 -17.44 26.01 14.52
N ILE A 190 -18.21 27.01 14.08
CA ILE A 190 -17.96 27.75 12.84
C ILE A 190 -17.58 29.17 13.23
N THR A 191 -16.39 29.59 12.82
CA THR A 191 -15.89 30.94 13.01
C THR A 191 -15.83 31.66 11.67
N ARG A 192 -16.30 32.90 11.65
CA ARG A 192 -16.19 33.80 10.50
C ARG A 192 -15.93 35.21 11.02
N HIS A 193 -14.70 35.70 10.83
CA HIS A 193 -14.25 36.99 11.38
C HIS A 193 -14.51 37.07 12.90
N ASP A 194 -15.41 37.94 13.33
CA ASP A 194 -15.82 38.18 14.71
C ASP A 194 -17.06 37.36 15.14
N GLN A 195 -17.63 36.57 14.24
CA GLN A 195 -18.82 35.75 14.51
C GLN A 195 -18.43 34.31 14.80
N THR A 196 -18.98 33.76 15.88
CA THR A 196 -18.84 32.35 16.25
C THR A 196 -20.21 31.71 16.43
N LEU A 197 -20.49 30.69 15.63
CA LEU A 197 -21.61 29.78 15.82
C LEU A 197 -21.08 28.52 16.49
N ARG A 198 -21.59 28.22 17.69
CA ARG A 198 -21.17 27.03 18.45
C ARG A 198 -22.38 26.16 18.71
N LEU A 199 -22.34 24.93 18.21
CA LEU A 199 -23.37 23.91 18.34
C LEU A 199 -22.82 22.77 19.18
N LYS A 200 -23.59 22.27 20.14
CA LYS A 200 -23.18 21.14 20.98
C LYS A 200 -24.32 20.15 21.17
N ARG A 201 -23.99 18.87 21.12
CA ARG A 201 -24.90 17.79 21.43
C ARG A 201 -24.95 17.58 22.94
N ILE A 202 -26.10 17.80 23.55
CA ILE A 202 -26.33 17.70 25.00
C ILE A 202 -27.54 16.81 25.21
N ASN A 203 -27.36 15.69 25.92
CA ASN A 203 -28.39 14.69 26.18
C ASN A 203 -29.06 14.11 24.92
N GLY A 204 -28.34 14.09 23.80
CA GLY A 204 -28.82 13.53 22.52
C GLY A 204 -29.25 14.59 21.50
N ASP A 205 -29.61 15.79 21.96
CA ASP A 205 -30.14 16.88 21.14
C ASP A 205 -29.10 17.96 20.88
N TRP A 206 -29.15 18.58 19.71
CA TRP A 206 -28.28 19.70 19.37
C TRP A 206 -28.78 21.02 19.95
N ARG A 207 -27.87 21.78 20.56
CA ARG A 207 -28.13 23.10 21.14
C ARG A 207 -27.17 24.11 20.53
N ILE A 208 -27.68 25.30 20.22
CA ILE A 208 -26.87 26.48 19.94
C ILE A 208 -26.38 27.03 21.29
N LEU A 209 -25.07 27.19 21.45
CA LEU A 209 -24.44 27.78 22.63
C LEU A 209 -23.98 29.22 22.38
N GLN A 210 -23.63 29.54 21.14
CA GLN A 210 -23.25 30.88 20.70
C GLN A 210 -23.79 31.13 19.28
N PRO A 211 -24.20 32.37 18.93
CA PRO A 211 -24.15 33.57 19.77
C PRO A 211 -25.28 33.64 20.82
N VAL A 212 -26.35 32.86 20.65
CA VAL A 212 -27.48 32.77 21.58
C VAL A 212 -27.63 31.34 22.08
N ARG A 213 -28.29 31.15 23.23
CA ARG A 213 -28.65 29.83 23.75
C ARG A 213 -30.04 29.46 23.26
N ALA A 214 -30.13 28.47 22.39
CA ALA A 214 -31.38 28.00 21.81
C ALA A 214 -31.29 26.53 21.39
N ASP A 215 -32.43 25.91 21.13
CA ASP A 215 -32.48 24.59 20.50
C ASP A 215 -32.06 24.71 19.03
N ALA A 216 -31.22 23.78 18.58
CA ALA A 216 -30.86 23.68 17.17
C ALA A 216 -31.77 22.65 16.48
N ASP A 217 -31.95 22.79 15.17
CA ASP A 217 -32.60 21.77 14.37
C ASP A 217 -31.63 20.60 14.15
N ASP A 218 -31.91 19.45 14.78
CA ASP A 218 -31.06 18.26 14.68
C ASP A 218 -30.89 17.74 13.24
N ALA A 219 -31.90 17.91 12.39
CA ALA A 219 -31.82 17.48 10.99
C ALA A 219 -30.85 18.38 10.21
N LEU A 220 -30.93 19.70 10.41
CA LEU A 220 -30.00 20.66 9.79
C LEU A 220 -28.57 20.49 10.29
N VAL A 221 -28.36 20.26 11.59
CA VAL A 221 -27.00 20.02 12.12
C VAL A 221 -26.41 18.72 11.57
N ARG A 222 -27.21 17.66 11.45
CA ARG A 222 -26.76 16.41 10.80
C ARG A 222 -26.40 16.63 9.34
N GLN A 223 -27.24 17.36 8.58
CA GLN A 223 -26.94 17.70 7.19
C GLN A 223 -25.64 18.51 7.06
N LEU A 224 -25.39 19.47 7.95
CA LEU A 224 -24.15 20.24 7.99
C LEU A 224 -22.94 19.32 8.23
N VAL A 225 -23.01 18.44 9.24
CA VAL A 225 -21.95 17.47 9.53
C VAL A 225 -21.70 16.55 8.33
N ASP A 226 -22.76 16.10 7.65
CA ASP A 226 -22.65 15.25 6.46
C ASP A 226 -22.00 15.98 5.28
N VAL A 227 -22.34 17.25 5.03
CA VAL A 227 -21.71 18.09 3.99
C VAL A 227 -20.22 18.27 4.28
N VAL A 228 -19.87 18.62 5.51
CA VAL A 228 -18.48 18.81 5.94
C VAL A 228 -17.69 17.50 5.82
N ARG A 229 -18.29 16.37 6.20
CA ARG A 229 -17.71 15.03 6.04
C ARG A 229 -17.52 14.62 4.59
N ALA A 230 -18.36 15.13 3.68
CA ALA A 230 -18.26 14.86 2.25
C ALA A 230 -17.13 15.64 1.57
N VAL A 231 -16.52 16.64 2.23
CA VAL A 231 -15.41 17.42 1.68
C VAL A 231 -14.21 16.50 1.38
N ARG A 232 -13.72 16.58 0.15
CA ARG A 232 -12.58 15.82 -0.34
C ARG A 232 -11.42 16.74 -0.72
N ILE A 233 -10.22 16.24 -0.46
CA ILE A 233 -8.98 16.86 -0.93
C ILE A 233 -8.83 16.51 -2.42
N GLU A 234 -8.79 17.53 -3.26
CA GLU A 234 -8.59 17.38 -4.71
C GLU A 234 -7.10 17.20 -5.03
N ASP A 235 -6.25 18.03 -4.43
CA ASP A 235 -4.80 18.00 -4.61
C ASP A 235 -4.05 18.22 -3.29
N PHE A 236 -2.80 17.77 -3.25
CA PHE A 236 -1.92 17.89 -2.10
C PHE A 236 -0.72 18.74 -2.48
N GLU A 237 -0.57 19.88 -1.81
CA GLU A 237 0.64 20.68 -1.91
C GLU A 237 1.72 20.06 -1.02
N ASP A 238 2.82 19.62 -1.64
CA ASP A 238 3.90 18.92 -0.95
C ASP A 238 4.99 19.89 -0.47
N ASP A 239 5.05 21.11 -1.02
CA ASP A 239 5.95 22.19 -0.61
C ASP A 239 5.21 23.55 -0.59
N PRO A 240 4.27 23.75 0.37
CA PRO A 240 3.54 25.01 0.44
C PRO A 240 4.50 26.14 0.77
N SER A 241 4.53 27.19 -0.06
CA SER A 241 5.30 28.37 0.29
C SER A 241 4.63 29.07 1.49
N PRO A 242 5.38 29.78 2.34
CA PRO A 242 4.79 30.56 3.43
C PRO A 242 3.76 31.61 2.97
N GLU A 243 3.82 32.01 1.70
CA GLU A 243 2.88 32.95 1.09
C GLU A 243 1.53 32.28 0.74
N ASP A 244 1.52 30.97 0.45
CA ASP A 244 0.31 30.20 0.10
C ASP A 244 -0.60 29.91 1.32
N LEU A 245 -0.13 30.21 2.52
CA LEU A 245 -0.82 29.94 3.80
C LEU A 245 -1.51 31.18 4.40
N GLN A 246 -1.52 32.32 3.71
CA GLN A 246 -2.10 33.60 4.16
C GLN A 246 -3.50 33.85 3.56
#